data_AF-X1Q546-F1
#
_entry.id   AF-X1Q546-F1
#
_cell.length_a   1.000
_cell.length_b   1.000
_cell.length_c   1.000
_cell.angle_alpha   90.00
_cell.angle_beta   90.00
_cell.angle_gamma   90.00
#
_symmetry.space_group_name_H-M   'P 1'
#
loop_
_entity.id
_entity.type
_entity.pdbx_description
1 polymer ?
#
loop_
_entity_poly.entity_id
_entity_poly.type
_entity_poly.pdbx_seq_one_letter_code
_entity_poly.pdbx_strand_id
1 'polypeptide(L)'
;VVWTKVYVDLPDLMARYKNGWIPIEEVKHQLVEVDGMKEDRFEELLQTKIKAVQEERVADTTALTRSLIIKGAKEEKLTHDETIELLMLKNYSRWEAEYIYDIEVAATSTPETPMEFRQLVESYRRSQGLEYKEIPTEVLEADRKRSELRLKLSQAESARASSDVIAQLQAELLLAEEHLKLLKVGYGL
;
A
#
# COMPACT_ATOMS: atom_id res chain seq x y z
N VAL A 1 28.68 -47.18 -5.60
CA VAL A 1 28.49 -46.21 -6.70
C VAL A 1 27.35 -45.21 -6.43
N VAL A 2 26.43 -45.50 -5.50
CA VAL A 2 25.25 -44.68 -5.17
C VAL A 2 25.59 -43.27 -4.65
N TRP A 3 26.55 -43.16 -3.71
CA TRP A 3 26.90 -41.89 -3.08
C TRP A 3 27.50 -40.85 -4.03
N THR A 4 28.31 -41.28 -5.00
CA THR A 4 28.99 -40.36 -5.91
C THR A 4 27.99 -39.59 -6.77
N LYS A 5 26.89 -40.24 -7.17
CA LYS A 5 25.84 -39.62 -7.99
C LYS A 5 25.02 -38.61 -7.18
N VAL A 6 24.63 -38.97 -5.96
CA VAL A 6 23.98 -38.06 -5.01
C VAL A 6 24.80 -36.78 -4.78
N TYR A 7 26.12 -36.90 -4.58
CA TYR A 7 26.99 -35.72 -4.39
C TYR A 7 27.14 -34.86 -5.64
N VAL A 8 27.00 -35.44 -6.84
CA VAL A 8 27.05 -34.72 -8.12
C VAL A 8 25.74 -34.00 -8.39
N ASP A 9 24.60 -34.65 -8.13
CA ASP A 9 23.28 -34.13 -8.50
C ASP A 9 22.72 -33.15 -7.45
N LEU A 10 23.09 -33.32 -6.17
CA LEU A 10 22.58 -32.50 -5.05
C LEU A 10 22.78 -30.98 -5.25
N PRO A 11 23.96 -30.45 -5.64
CA PRO A 11 24.15 -29.01 -5.80
C PRO A 11 23.22 -28.40 -6.87
N ASP A 12 23.03 -29.09 -8.00
CA ASP A 12 22.16 -28.63 -9.08
C ASP A 12 20.69 -28.71 -8.66
N LEU A 13 20.25 -29.82 -8.06
CA LEU A 13 18.89 -29.96 -7.54
C LEU A 13 18.56 -28.90 -6.48
N MET A 14 19.50 -28.61 -5.57
CA MET A 14 19.33 -27.56 -4.56
C MET A 14 19.29 -26.17 -5.19
N ALA A 15 20.07 -25.89 -6.25
CA ALA A 15 20.01 -24.63 -6.98
C ALA A 15 18.67 -24.46 -7.70
N ARG A 16 18.17 -25.51 -8.39
CA ARG A 16 16.86 -25.49 -9.04
C ARG A 16 15.72 -25.33 -8.05
N TYR A 17 15.79 -26.00 -6.91
CA TYR A 17 14.82 -25.85 -5.82
C TYR A 17 14.85 -24.46 -5.20
N LYS A 18 16.05 -23.92 -4.92
CA LYS A 18 16.26 -22.54 -4.44
C LYS A 18 15.63 -21.51 -5.39
N ASN A 19 15.82 -21.71 -6.70
CA ASN A 19 15.24 -20.86 -7.74
C ASN A 19 13.75 -21.14 -8.03
N GLY A 20 13.14 -22.13 -7.35
CA GLY A 20 11.74 -22.49 -7.50
C GLY A 20 11.38 -23.21 -8.81
N TRP A 21 12.36 -23.75 -9.55
CA TRP A 21 12.15 -24.44 -10.82
C TRP A 21 11.60 -25.85 -10.65
N ILE A 22 11.82 -26.45 -9.48
CA ILE A 22 11.31 -27.79 -9.11
C ILE A 22 10.73 -27.76 -7.69
N PRO A 23 9.67 -28.52 -7.39
CA PRO A 23 9.16 -28.69 -6.03
C PRO A 23 10.04 -29.62 -5.20
N ILE A 24 9.90 -29.58 -3.88
CA ILE A 24 10.67 -30.42 -2.95
C ILE A 24 10.43 -31.92 -3.18
N GLU A 25 9.24 -32.30 -3.64
CA GLU A 25 8.92 -33.70 -3.94
C GLU A 25 9.71 -34.23 -5.13
N GLU A 26 10.06 -33.38 -6.10
CA GLU A 26 10.90 -33.76 -7.22
C GLU A 26 12.36 -33.95 -6.78
N VAL A 27 12.82 -33.14 -5.82
CA VAL A 27 14.13 -33.34 -5.17
C VAL A 27 14.15 -34.64 -4.36
N LYS A 28 13.08 -34.94 -3.62
CA LYS A 28 12.95 -36.19 -2.85
C LYS A 28 12.97 -37.40 -3.78
N HIS A 29 12.15 -37.39 -4.82
CA HIS A 29 12.09 -38.47 -5.81
C HIS A 29 13.46 -38.71 -6.46
N GLN A 30 14.14 -37.65 -6.90
CA GLN A 30 15.45 -37.79 -7.53
C GLN A 30 16.49 -38.35 -6.55
N LEU A 31 16.58 -37.83 -5.33
CA LEU A 31 17.60 -38.26 -4.37
C LEU A 31 17.32 -39.65 -3.79
N VAL A 32 16.08 -39.94 -3.41
CA VAL A 32 15.70 -41.18 -2.70
C VAL A 32 15.41 -42.31 -3.67
N GLU A 33 14.57 -42.07 -4.68
CA GLU A 33 14.06 -43.13 -5.57
C GLU A 33 15.00 -43.40 -6.75
N VAL A 34 15.60 -42.35 -7.33
CA VAL A 34 16.47 -42.49 -8.52
C VAL A 34 17.93 -42.70 -8.11
N ASP A 35 18.45 -41.86 -7.22
CA ASP A 35 19.86 -41.88 -6.81
C ASP A 35 20.11 -42.78 -5.60
N GLY A 36 19.07 -43.39 -5.02
CA GLY A 36 19.17 -44.44 -4.01
C GLY A 36 19.62 -43.96 -2.63
N MET A 37 19.39 -42.69 -2.30
CA MET A 37 19.60 -42.16 -0.95
C MET A 37 18.60 -42.80 0.03
N LYS A 38 19.05 -43.15 1.23
CA LYS A 38 18.14 -43.57 2.30
C LYS A 38 17.25 -42.41 2.72
N GLU A 39 15.97 -42.69 2.96
CA GLU A 39 14.98 -41.69 3.34
C GLU A 39 15.37 -40.93 4.62
N ASP A 40 15.88 -41.63 5.65
CA ASP A 40 16.38 -40.99 6.89
C ASP A 40 17.45 -39.91 6.63
N ARG A 41 18.27 -40.10 5.59
CA ARG A 41 19.31 -39.13 5.21
C ARG A 41 18.72 -37.94 4.46
N PHE A 42 17.67 -38.16 3.68
CA PHE A 42 16.91 -37.08 3.06
C PHE A 42 16.23 -36.22 4.13
N GLU A 43 15.66 -36.83 5.18
CA GLU A 43 15.09 -36.09 6.31
C GLU A 43 16.12 -35.23 7.05
N GLU A 44 17.35 -35.74 7.24
CA GLU A 44 18.45 -34.95 7.80
C GLU A 44 18.86 -33.77 6.90
N LEU A 45 18.89 -33.98 5.57
CA LEU A 45 19.12 -32.90 4.60
C LEU A 45 17.97 -31.90 4.58
N LEU A 46 16.73 -32.37 4.72
CA LEU A 46 15.53 -31.56 4.79
C LEU A 46 15.65 -30.56 5.94
N GLN A 47 16.06 -31.05 7.11
CA GLN A 47 16.22 -30.22 8.31
C GLN A 47 17.41 -29.25 8.23
N THR A 48 18.54 -29.68 7.65
CA THR A 48 19.79 -28.90 7.74
C THR A 48 20.04 -27.97 6.55
N LYS A 49 19.67 -28.40 5.34
CA LYS A 49 19.94 -27.67 4.09
C LYS A 49 18.67 -27.12 3.48
N ILE A 50 17.58 -27.88 3.49
CA ILE A 50 16.36 -27.49 2.79
C ILE A 50 15.53 -26.51 3.61
N LYS A 51 15.43 -26.65 4.94
CA LYS A 51 14.83 -25.61 5.81
C LYS A 51 15.58 -24.28 5.71
N ALA A 52 16.91 -24.31 5.72
CA ALA A 52 17.73 -23.12 5.54
C ALA A 52 17.49 -22.46 4.16
N VAL A 53 17.39 -23.27 3.09
CA VAL A 53 17.07 -22.77 1.73
C VAL A 53 15.61 -22.32 1.62
N GLN A 54 14.67 -22.94 2.33
CA GLN A 54 13.28 -22.47 2.42
C GLN A 54 13.19 -21.14 3.15
N GLU A 55 13.90 -20.96 4.27
CA GLU A 55 13.96 -19.70 5.00
C GLU A 55 14.59 -18.59 4.14
N GLU A 56 15.68 -18.90 3.42
CA GLU A 56 16.30 -17.98 2.45
C GLU A 56 15.34 -17.64 1.29
N ARG A 57 14.62 -18.64 0.76
CA ARG A 57 13.60 -18.44 -0.28
C ARG A 57 12.42 -17.63 0.23
N VAL A 58 11.93 -17.82 1.47
CA VAL A 58 10.83 -17.04 2.04
C VAL A 58 11.27 -15.60 2.31
N ALA A 59 12.53 -15.37 2.69
CA ALA A 59 13.10 -14.02 2.77
C ALA A 59 13.19 -13.32 1.40
N ASP A 60 13.54 -14.04 0.32
CA ASP A 60 13.60 -13.47 -1.04
C ASP A 60 12.23 -13.42 -1.77
N THR A 61 11.30 -14.32 -1.44
CA THR A 61 9.97 -14.42 -2.08
C THR A 61 8.84 -13.74 -1.30
N THR A 62 9.13 -13.05 -0.18
CA THR A 62 8.28 -11.97 0.38
C THR A 62 8.40 -10.68 -0.45
N ALA A 63 8.31 -10.87 -1.78
CA ALA A 63 8.78 -10.03 -2.87
C ALA A 63 7.91 -8.80 -3.20
N LEU A 64 7.05 -8.39 -2.27
CA LEU A 64 6.42 -7.08 -2.32
C LEU A 64 7.28 -6.11 -1.52
N THR A 65 8.16 -5.39 -2.21
CA THR A 65 8.86 -4.23 -1.63
C THR A 65 7.87 -3.11 -1.36
N ARG A 66 8.18 -2.17 -0.45
CA ARG A 66 7.33 -0.97 -0.23
C ARG A 66 6.95 -0.31 -1.56
N SER A 67 7.91 -0.16 -2.47
CA SER A 67 7.69 0.45 -3.78
C SER A 67 6.71 -0.34 -4.66
N LEU A 68 6.75 -1.67 -4.64
CA LEU A 68 5.82 -2.51 -5.40
C LEU A 68 4.41 -2.50 -4.80
N ILE A 69 4.30 -2.50 -3.46
CA ILE A 69 3.02 -2.37 -2.74
C ILE A 69 2.35 -1.05 -3.12
N ILE A 70 3.10 0.06 -3.03
CA ILE A 70 2.61 1.39 -3.37
C ILE A 70 2.27 1.51 -4.86
N LYS A 71 3.06 0.91 -5.75
CA LYS A 71 2.73 0.87 -7.17
C LYS A 71 1.43 0.11 -7.45
N GLY A 72 1.22 -1.04 -6.80
CA GLY A 72 -0.03 -1.80 -6.89
C GLY A 72 -1.24 -1.00 -6.41
N ALA A 73 -1.09 -0.24 -5.33
CA ALA A 73 -2.14 0.65 -4.82
C ALA A 73 -2.45 1.81 -5.80
N LYS A 74 -1.42 2.46 -6.37
CA LYS A 74 -1.58 3.52 -7.40
C LYS A 74 -2.26 3.03 -8.68
N GLU A 75 -2.03 1.78 -9.06
CA GLU A 75 -2.64 1.14 -10.24
C GLU A 75 -4.02 0.52 -9.93
N GLU A 76 -4.59 0.80 -8.76
CA GLU A 76 -5.89 0.29 -8.28
C GLU A 76 -5.95 -1.26 -8.27
N LYS A 77 -4.79 -1.91 -8.13
CA LYS A 77 -4.66 -3.37 -8.03
C LYS A 77 -4.74 -3.87 -6.59
N LEU A 78 -4.58 -2.97 -5.63
CA LEU A 78 -4.72 -3.21 -4.20
C LEU A 78 -5.70 -2.19 -3.63
N THR A 79 -6.61 -2.65 -2.79
CA THR A 79 -7.47 -1.77 -1.99
C THR A 79 -6.67 -1.06 -0.90
N HIS A 80 -7.27 -0.03 -0.29
CA HIS A 80 -6.68 0.66 0.85
C HIS A 80 -6.25 -0.33 1.94
N ASP A 81 -7.18 -1.15 2.44
CA ASP A 81 -6.94 -2.05 3.57
C ASP A 81 -5.88 -3.12 3.23
N GLU A 82 -5.92 -3.69 2.03
CA GLU A 82 -4.88 -4.62 1.55
C GLU A 82 -3.50 -3.97 1.50
N THR A 83 -3.44 -2.69 1.10
CA THR A 83 -2.18 -1.95 1.06
C THR A 83 -1.64 -1.70 2.47
N ILE A 84 -2.49 -1.33 3.42
CA ILE A 84 -2.11 -1.14 4.82
C ILE A 84 -1.61 -2.44 5.43
N GLU A 85 -2.32 -3.56 5.23
CA GLU A 85 -1.91 -4.88 5.73
C GLU A 85 -0.57 -5.32 5.15
N LEU A 86 -0.36 -5.15 3.84
CA LEU A 86 0.91 -5.48 3.18
C LEU A 86 2.07 -4.64 3.69
N LEU A 87 1.85 -3.36 3.99
CA LEU A 87 2.85 -2.50 4.61
C LEU A 87 3.13 -2.95 6.05
N MET A 88 2.12 -3.31 6.83
CA MET A 88 2.32 -3.80 8.19
C MET A 88 3.15 -5.08 8.25
N LEU A 89 3.00 -5.97 7.25
CA LEU A 89 3.86 -7.14 7.07
C LEU A 89 5.34 -6.79 6.79
N LYS A 90 5.65 -5.54 6.42
CA LYS A 90 7.02 -5.01 6.28
C LYS A 90 7.54 -4.33 7.55
N ASN A 91 6.93 -4.61 8.70
CA ASN A 91 7.24 -4.00 10.01
C ASN A 91 6.90 -2.51 10.13
N TYR A 92 6.02 -1.98 9.28
CA TYR A 92 5.39 -0.69 9.56
C TYR A 92 4.29 -0.89 10.61
N SER A 93 4.19 0.00 11.56
CA SER A 93 2.99 0.09 12.38
C SER A 93 1.80 0.55 11.52
N ARG A 94 0.57 0.27 11.96
CA ARG A 94 -0.64 0.64 11.22
C ARG A 94 -0.66 2.12 10.81
N TRP A 95 -0.29 3.01 11.74
CA TRP A 95 -0.27 4.44 11.47
C TRP A 95 0.81 4.85 10.46
N GLU A 96 1.99 4.19 10.47
CA GLU A 96 3.05 4.44 9.48
C GLU A 96 2.61 3.98 8.09
N ALA A 97 1.93 2.85 8.02
CA ALA A 97 1.36 2.34 6.77
C ALA A 97 0.29 3.28 6.21
N GLU A 98 -0.62 3.77 7.05
CA GLU A 98 -1.65 4.76 6.68
C GLU A 98 -0.99 6.06 6.19
N TYR A 99 0.01 6.57 6.91
CA TYR A 99 0.77 7.73 6.49
C TYR A 99 1.46 7.50 5.13
N ILE A 100 2.14 6.37 4.96
CA ILE A 100 2.80 6.02 3.68
C ILE A 100 1.78 5.99 2.53
N TYR A 101 0.61 5.38 2.74
CA TYR A 101 -0.46 5.35 1.75
C TYR A 101 -0.94 6.77 1.40
N ASP A 102 -1.17 7.61 2.41
CA ASP A 102 -1.64 8.97 2.21
C ASP A 102 -0.67 9.82 1.40
N ILE A 103 0.64 9.75 1.68
CA ILE A 103 1.62 10.59 0.97
C ILE A 103 1.94 10.02 -0.41
N GLU A 104 2.00 8.69 -0.53
CA GLU A 104 2.48 8.10 -1.78
C GLU A 104 1.33 7.87 -2.74
N VAL A 105 0.22 7.30 -2.28
CA VAL A 105 -0.93 6.89 -3.11
C VAL A 105 -1.95 8.01 -3.18
N ALA A 106 -2.43 8.52 -2.04
CA ALA A 106 -3.44 9.56 -2.02
C ALA A 106 -2.91 10.93 -2.47
N ALA A 107 -1.65 11.29 -2.14
CA ALA A 107 -1.02 12.54 -2.56
C ALA A 107 -0.53 12.54 -4.02
N THR A 108 -0.99 11.58 -4.84
CA THR A 108 -1.04 11.79 -6.30
C THR A 108 -1.95 12.99 -6.65
N SER A 109 -2.81 13.41 -5.70
CA SER A 109 -3.45 14.73 -5.70
C SER A 109 -2.64 15.71 -4.85
N THR A 110 -2.09 16.75 -5.49
CA THR A 110 -1.71 17.97 -4.75
C THR A 110 -2.94 18.41 -3.97
N PRO A 111 -2.85 18.79 -2.68
CA PRO A 111 -4.03 19.22 -1.93
C PRO A 111 -4.75 20.30 -2.72
N GLU A 112 -5.98 19.99 -3.15
CA GLU A 112 -6.79 20.84 -4.03
C GLU A 112 -7.53 21.90 -3.21
N THR A 113 -7.58 21.69 -1.90
CA THR A 113 -8.29 22.54 -0.95
C THR A 113 -7.43 22.91 0.26
N PRO A 114 -7.68 24.07 0.88
CA PRO A 114 -7.00 24.47 2.11
C PRO A 114 -7.11 23.46 3.26
N MET A 115 -8.23 22.74 3.38
CA MET A 115 -8.41 21.76 4.45
C MET A 115 -7.64 20.47 4.23
N GLU A 116 -7.48 20.01 2.99
CA GLU A 116 -6.57 18.90 2.67
C GLU A 116 -5.11 19.28 2.92
N PHE A 117 -4.72 20.50 2.57
CA PHE A 117 -3.38 20.99 2.90
C PHE A 117 -3.16 21.00 4.41
N ARG A 118 -4.16 21.47 5.18
CA ARG A 118 -4.09 21.42 6.64
C ARG A 118 -4.03 19.99 7.16
N GLN A 119 -4.77 19.04 6.58
CA GLN A 119 -4.73 17.63 6.97
C GLN A 119 -3.32 17.06 6.81
N LEU A 120 -2.63 17.41 5.73
CA LEU A 120 -1.25 17.03 5.48
C LEU A 120 -0.28 17.65 6.49
N VAL A 121 -0.50 18.91 6.89
CA VAL A 121 0.30 19.54 7.95
C VAL A 121 0.06 18.88 9.31
N GLU A 122 -1.18 18.56 9.66
CA GLU A 122 -1.52 17.90 10.93
C GLU A 122 -1.00 16.46 10.98
N SER A 123 -1.04 15.72 9.86
CA SER A 123 -0.45 14.38 9.76
C SER A 123 1.08 14.42 9.92
N TYR A 124 1.74 15.42 9.34
CA TYR A 124 3.15 15.66 9.57
C TYR A 124 3.45 15.96 11.04
N ARG A 125 2.68 16.85 11.70
CA ARG A 125 2.83 17.15 13.13
C ARG A 125 2.69 15.89 13.99
N ARG A 126 1.69 15.06 13.70
CA ARG A 126 1.50 13.75 14.34
C ARG A 126 2.73 12.85 14.18
N SER A 127 3.34 12.79 12.99
CA SER A 127 4.55 11.99 12.73
C SER A 127 5.76 12.43 13.55
N GLN A 128 5.83 13.73 13.87
CA GLN A 128 6.92 14.32 14.67
C GLN A 128 6.63 14.28 16.17
N GLY A 129 5.53 13.64 16.61
CA GLY A 129 5.10 13.62 18.01
C GLY A 129 4.69 15.00 18.55
N LEU A 130 4.38 15.95 17.65
CA LEU A 130 3.87 17.26 18.02
C LEU A 130 2.36 17.19 18.27
N GLU A 131 1.85 18.18 19.00
CA GLU A 131 0.41 18.38 19.13
C GLU A 131 -0.21 18.59 17.73
N TYR A 132 -1.26 17.83 17.45
CA TYR A 132 -1.97 17.82 16.17
C TYR A 132 -3.49 17.82 16.39
N LYS A 133 -4.22 18.27 15.38
CA LYS A 133 -5.69 18.20 15.33
C LYS A 133 -6.13 17.25 14.23
N GLU A 134 -7.00 16.31 14.57
CA GLU A 134 -7.64 15.46 13.58
C GLU A 134 -8.68 16.26 12.80
N ILE A 135 -8.61 16.22 11.47
CA ILE A 135 -9.56 16.90 10.58
C ILE A 135 -10.57 15.85 10.12
N PRO A 136 -11.84 15.95 10.52
CA PRO A 136 -12.86 14.98 10.12
C PRO A 136 -13.11 14.99 8.62
N THR A 137 -13.47 13.83 8.08
CA THR A 137 -13.75 13.64 6.65
C THR A 137 -14.84 14.58 6.13
N GLU A 138 -15.89 14.83 6.93
CA GLU A 138 -16.98 15.75 6.56
C GLU A 138 -16.50 17.20 6.36
N VAL A 139 -15.46 17.63 7.06
CA VAL A 139 -14.86 18.97 6.87
C VAL A 139 -14.11 19.02 5.54
N LEU A 140 -13.42 17.95 5.17
CA LEU A 140 -12.69 17.84 3.90
C LEU A 140 -13.67 17.82 2.72
N GLU A 141 -14.73 17.02 2.81
CA GLU A 141 -15.77 16.94 1.80
C GLU A 141 -16.50 18.29 1.61
N ALA A 142 -16.80 18.99 2.71
CA ALA A 142 -17.38 20.33 2.64
C ALA A 142 -16.45 21.35 1.96
N ASP A 143 -15.13 21.28 2.22
CA ASP A 143 -14.15 22.18 1.58
C ASP A 143 -13.98 21.88 0.09
N ARG A 144 -14.00 20.59 -0.30
CA ARG A 144 -14.03 20.15 -1.70
C ARG A 144 -15.26 20.68 -2.43
N LYS A 145 -16.44 20.46 -1.87
CA LYS A 145 -17.71 20.94 -2.43
C LYS A 145 -17.69 22.46 -2.64
N ARG A 146 -17.18 23.23 -1.66
CA ARG A 146 -17.02 24.68 -1.81
C ARG A 146 -16.07 25.02 -2.96
N SER A 147 -14.92 24.32 -3.05
CA SER A 147 -13.93 24.56 -4.11
C SER A 147 -14.51 24.28 -5.51
N GLU A 148 -15.22 23.16 -5.68
CA GLU A 148 -15.90 22.80 -6.92
C GLU A 148 -16.95 23.86 -7.33
N LEU A 149 -17.75 24.33 -6.38
CA LEU A 149 -18.76 25.37 -6.65
C LEU A 149 -18.11 26.70 -7.07
N ARG A 150 -16.99 27.08 -6.46
CA ARG A 150 -16.20 28.25 -6.90
C ARG A 150 -15.68 28.08 -8.33
N LEU A 151 -15.18 26.90 -8.66
CA LEU A 151 -14.71 26.61 -10.02
C LEU A 151 -15.86 26.69 -11.03
N LYS A 152 -17.00 26.05 -10.74
CA LYS A 152 -18.21 26.10 -11.58
C LYS A 152 -18.71 27.52 -11.76
N LEU A 153 -18.73 28.33 -10.71
CA LEU A 153 -19.12 29.73 -10.79
C LEU A 153 -18.19 30.53 -11.70
N SER A 154 -16.87 30.40 -11.51
CA SER A 154 -15.86 31.06 -12.36
C SER A 154 -15.97 30.64 -13.84
N GLN A 155 -16.23 29.35 -14.10
CA GLN A 155 -16.48 28.84 -15.44
C GLN A 155 -17.79 29.39 -16.03
N ALA A 156 -18.86 29.47 -15.25
CA ALA A 156 -20.14 30.04 -15.69
C ALA A 156 -20.01 31.54 -16.01
N GLU A 157 -19.28 32.29 -15.20
CA GLU A 157 -19.01 33.72 -15.41
C GLU A 157 -18.17 33.95 -16.68
N SER A 158 -17.10 33.18 -16.86
CA SER A 158 -16.25 33.28 -18.06
C SER A 158 -16.97 32.84 -19.34
N ALA A 159 -17.85 31.84 -19.25
CA ALA A 159 -18.71 31.41 -20.35
C ALA A 159 -19.91 32.35 -20.61
N ARG A 160 -20.10 33.39 -19.78
CA ARG A 160 -21.27 34.30 -19.83
C ARG A 160 -22.59 33.54 -19.82
N ALA A 161 -22.69 32.55 -18.94
CA ALA A 161 -23.92 31.81 -18.70
C ALA A 161 -25.08 32.74 -18.30
N SER A 162 -26.31 32.23 -18.33
CA SER A 162 -27.47 33.02 -17.96
C SER A 162 -27.39 33.53 -16.51
N SER A 163 -27.98 34.70 -16.27
CA SER A 163 -28.02 35.30 -14.93
C SER A 163 -28.62 34.37 -13.88
N ASP A 164 -29.59 33.54 -14.25
CA ASP A 164 -30.23 32.58 -13.34
C ASP A 164 -29.27 31.48 -12.88
N VAL A 165 -28.44 30.96 -13.80
CA VAL A 165 -27.45 29.92 -13.49
C VAL A 165 -26.36 30.47 -12.57
N ILE A 166 -25.89 31.70 -12.84
CA ILE A 166 -24.90 32.36 -11.98
C ILE A 166 -25.49 32.61 -10.59
N ALA A 167 -26.73 33.10 -10.50
CA ALA A 167 -27.40 33.34 -9.22
C ALA A 167 -27.60 32.04 -8.40
N GLN A 168 -27.96 30.93 -9.06
CA GLN A 168 -28.07 29.62 -8.40
C GLN A 168 -26.73 29.15 -7.84
N LEU A 169 -25.66 29.19 -8.64
CA LEU A 169 -24.32 28.78 -8.19
C LEU A 169 -23.79 29.66 -7.05
N GLN A 170 -24.09 30.96 -7.06
CA GLN A 170 -23.76 31.86 -5.96
C GLN A 170 -24.51 31.49 -4.66
N ALA A 171 -25.79 31.18 -4.75
CA ALA A 171 -26.58 30.75 -3.59
C ALA A 171 -26.07 29.42 -3.02
N GLU A 172 -25.79 28.44 -3.88
CA GLU A 172 -25.22 27.15 -3.46
C GLU A 172 -23.83 27.31 -2.82
N LEU A 173 -22.98 28.18 -3.38
CA LEU A 173 -21.67 28.46 -2.82
C LEU A 173 -21.77 29.08 -1.42
N LEU A 174 -22.67 30.06 -1.22
CA LEU A 174 -22.89 30.67 0.09
C LEU A 174 -23.32 29.65 1.15
N LEU A 175 -24.23 28.73 0.78
CA LEU A 175 -24.65 27.66 1.69
C LEU A 175 -23.49 26.72 2.03
N ALA A 176 -22.65 26.36 1.04
CA ALA A 176 -21.48 25.52 1.26
C ALA A 176 -20.44 26.21 2.15
N GLU A 177 -20.22 27.52 1.98
CA GLU A 177 -19.30 28.31 2.81
C GLU A 177 -19.75 28.36 4.27
N GLU A 178 -21.03 28.63 4.53
CA GLU A 178 -21.55 28.71 5.89
C GLU A 178 -21.58 27.31 6.55
N HIS A 179 -21.91 26.27 5.79
CA HIS A 179 -21.84 24.90 6.28
C HIS A 179 -20.42 24.51 6.71
N LEU A 180 -19.42 24.76 5.86
CA LEU A 180 -18.02 24.51 6.18
C LEU A 180 -17.57 25.27 7.43
N LYS A 181 -18.00 26.52 7.57
CA LYS A 181 -17.68 27.35 8.73
C LYS A 181 -18.27 26.78 10.02
N LEU A 182 -19.53 26.33 9.99
CA LEU A 182 -20.17 25.68 11.14
C LEU A 182 -19.44 24.39 11.54
N LEU A 183 -19.06 23.56 10.56
CA LEU A 183 -18.28 22.36 10.81
C LEU A 183 -16.92 22.68 11.45
N LYS A 184 -16.19 23.65 10.91
CA LYS A 184 -14.90 24.09 11.47
C LYS A 184 -15.02 24.52 12.93
N VAL A 185 -16.04 25.32 13.26
CA VAL A 185 -16.32 25.73 14.64
C VAL A 185 -16.63 24.52 15.52
N GLY A 186 -17.43 23.57 15.04
CA GLY A 186 -17.79 22.35 15.77
C GLY A 186 -16.57 21.49 16.16
N TYR A 187 -15.54 21.46 15.32
CA TYR A 187 -14.30 20.72 15.56
C TYR A 187 -13.14 21.56 16.10
N GLY A 188 -13.36 22.85 16.39
CA GLY A 188 -12.31 23.75 16.85
C GLY A 188 -11.16 23.95 15.86
N LEU A 189 -11.48 23.93 14.55
CA LEU A 189 -10.56 24.10 13.43
C LEU A 189 -10.44 25.56 12.99
#